data_AF-A0A7W1IGU8-F1
#
_entry.id   AF-A0A7W1IGU8-F1
#
_cell.length_a   1.000
_cell.length_b   1.000
_cell.length_c   1.000
_cell.angle_alpha   90.00
_cell.angle_beta   90.00
_cell.angle_gamma   90.00
#
_symmetry.space_group_name_H-M   'P 1'
#
loop_
_entity.id
_entity.type
_entity.pdbx_description
1 polymer ?
#
loop_
_entity_poly.entity_id
_entity_poly.type
_entity_poly.pdbx_seq_one_letter_code
_entity_poly.pdbx_strand_id
1 'polypeptide(L)'
;MEAKQMIKFNNSDKQFYSELKKRVDNYFKENNLSKTGNFNMYLKTVFMLSAYFVPFILLCLNVSDSKLVWFLLSVLMGLSMAGVGLCVMHDANHGSYSKNKTLNAILCFTTNLLGGHSINWRIQHNVIHHTYTNVHGHDEDITPPGFMRFEPHAERKPIHRFQFLYAWFFYGMMTLMWSTTKDFKQIKRYHQRGLLKGMNTTYQKEIGIIVLSKILYFGMMFLPYFLVPQMTFLNWLVGYLVIHYIAG
;
A
#
# COMPACT_ATOMS: atom_id res chain seq x y z
N MET A 1 -15.54 26.22 -10.10
CA MET A 1 -15.28 25.26 -9.01
C MET A 1 -16.35 25.52 -7.96
N GLU A 2 -17.34 24.63 -7.84
CA GLU A 2 -18.29 24.73 -6.74
C GLU A 2 -17.53 24.67 -5.41
N ALA A 3 -17.89 25.54 -4.47
CA ALA A 3 -17.29 25.56 -3.14
C ALA A 3 -17.58 24.20 -2.47
N LYS A 4 -16.53 23.39 -2.29
CA LYS A 4 -16.65 22.10 -1.61
C LYS A 4 -17.22 22.34 -0.21
N GLN A 5 -18.40 21.80 0.05
CA GLN A 5 -19.10 21.98 1.32
C GLN A 5 -18.19 21.54 2.46
N MET A 6 -18.06 22.39 3.48
CA MET A 6 -17.25 22.07 4.66
C MET A 6 -17.99 21.00 5.47
N ILE A 7 -17.48 19.76 5.44
CA ILE A 7 -18.03 18.67 6.25
C ILE A 7 -17.85 18.99 7.72
N LYS A 8 -18.94 18.85 8.49
CA LYS A 8 -18.92 18.88 9.95
C LYS A 8 -19.34 17.50 10.46
N PHE A 9 -18.56 16.95 11.38
CA PHE A 9 -18.89 15.68 12.02
C PHE A 9 -19.78 15.93 13.24
N ASN A 10 -20.78 15.07 13.42
CA ASN A 10 -21.60 15.08 14.61
C ASN A 10 -20.77 14.63 15.82
N ASN A 11 -20.74 15.44 16.87
CA ASN A 11 -20.01 15.17 18.12
C ASN A 11 -20.96 14.82 19.29
N SER A 12 -22.21 14.46 19.03
CA SER A 12 -23.19 14.08 20.07
C SER A 12 -22.69 12.93 20.95
N ASP A 13 -21.99 11.95 20.36
CA ASP A 13 -21.51 10.75 21.05
C ASP A 13 -20.10 10.90 21.65
N LYS A 14 -19.68 12.15 21.93
CA LYS A 14 -18.35 12.44 22.52
C LYS A 14 -18.11 11.68 23.82
N GLN A 15 -19.17 11.47 24.61
CA GLN A 15 -19.09 10.69 25.85
C GLN A 15 -18.77 9.21 25.58
N PHE A 16 -19.42 8.60 24.58
CA PHE A 16 -19.13 7.22 24.18
C PHE A 16 -17.68 7.06 23.72
N TYR A 17 -17.20 7.94 22.83
CA TYR A 17 -15.80 7.90 22.37
C TYR A 17 -14.81 8.03 23.53
N SER A 18 -15.03 9.00 24.42
CA SER A 18 -14.15 9.24 25.57
C SER A 18 -14.12 8.04 26.52
N GLU A 19 -15.27 7.44 26.81
CA GLU A 19 -15.37 6.29 27.71
C GLU A 19 -14.75 5.03 27.07
N LEU A 20 -15.00 4.78 25.78
CA LEU A 20 -14.36 3.70 25.04
C LEU A 20 -12.84 3.81 25.07
N LYS A 21 -12.31 5.00 24.74
CA LYS A 21 -10.86 5.26 24.76
C LYS A 21 -10.27 5.03 26.14
N LYS A 22 -10.95 5.50 27.20
CA LYS A 22 -10.53 5.29 28.60
C LYS A 22 -10.47 3.80 28.94
N ARG A 23 -11.49 3.02 28.58
CA ARG A 23 -11.53 1.57 28.85
C ARG A 23 -10.42 0.82 28.11
N VAL A 24 -10.21 1.13 26.83
CA VAL A 24 -9.11 0.54 26.04
C VAL A 24 -7.76 0.89 26.68
N ASP A 25 -7.54 2.15 27.06
CA ASP A 25 -6.31 2.60 27.70
C ASP A 25 -6.06 1.91 29.05
N ASN A 26 -7.11 1.71 29.84
CA ASN A 26 -7.03 0.99 31.11
C ASN A 26 -6.70 -0.49 30.89
N TYR A 27 -7.31 -1.14 29.91
CA TYR A 27 -7.00 -2.53 29.57
C TYR A 27 -5.50 -2.75 29.31
N PHE A 28 -4.86 -1.88 28.50
CA PHE A 28 -3.42 -1.99 28.25
C PHE A 28 -2.58 -1.78 29.52
N LYS A 29 -2.97 -0.84 30.39
CA LYS A 29 -2.25 -0.55 31.63
C LYS A 29 -2.37 -1.69 32.64
N GLU A 30 -3.59 -2.12 32.92
CA GLU A 30 -3.90 -3.16 33.92
C GLU A 30 -3.28 -4.51 33.55
N ASN A 31 -3.14 -4.80 32.26
CA ASN A 31 -2.50 -6.02 31.76
C ASN A 31 -1.00 -5.87 31.44
N ASN A 32 -0.39 -4.72 31.75
CA ASN A 32 1.01 -4.41 31.43
C ASN A 32 1.39 -4.63 29.94
N LEU A 33 0.45 -4.33 29.04
CA LEU A 33 0.60 -4.51 27.60
C LEU A 33 1.09 -3.23 26.91
N SER A 34 1.92 -3.39 25.88
CA SER A 34 2.29 -2.31 24.97
C SER A 34 1.16 -2.01 23.99
N LYS A 35 0.89 -0.72 23.71
CA LYS A 35 -0.01 -0.26 22.64
C LYS A 35 0.61 -0.33 21.23
N THR A 36 1.88 -0.74 21.16
CA THR A 36 2.64 -0.91 19.92
C THR A 36 3.03 -2.38 19.75
N GLY A 37 3.53 -2.74 18.58
CA GLY A 37 3.92 -4.11 18.24
C GLY A 37 4.76 -4.83 19.30
N ASN A 38 4.55 -6.14 19.41
CA ASN A 38 5.25 -7.04 20.32
C ASN A 38 6.20 -7.97 19.53
N PHE A 39 6.75 -8.99 20.21
CA PHE A 39 7.69 -9.94 19.56
C PHE A 39 7.12 -10.63 18.32
N ASN A 40 5.84 -11.02 18.36
CA ASN A 40 5.16 -11.64 17.22
C ASN A 40 5.13 -10.73 16.00
N MET A 41 5.10 -9.41 16.20
CA MET A 41 5.16 -8.45 15.11
C MET A 41 6.52 -8.46 14.38
N TYR A 42 7.62 -8.58 15.13
CA TYR A 42 8.95 -8.71 14.54
C TYR A 42 9.11 -10.03 13.79
N LEU A 43 8.62 -11.15 14.37
CA LEU A 43 8.60 -12.45 13.70
C LEU A 43 7.80 -12.40 12.40
N LYS A 44 6.60 -11.81 12.44
CA LYS A 44 5.74 -11.64 11.26
C LYS A 44 6.45 -10.82 10.18
N THR A 45 7.19 -9.78 10.56
CA THR A 45 7.94 -8.95 9.61
C THR A 45 9.10 -9.70 8.98
N VAL A 46 9.91 -10.40 9.77
CA VAL A 46 11.00 -11.23 9.25
C VAL A 46 10.43 -12.31 8.32
N PHE A 47 9.35 -12.96 8.71
CA PHE A 47 8.68 -13.95 7.87
C PHE A 47 8.20 -13.35 6.54
N MET A 48 7.47 -12.24 6.56
CA MET A 48 6.90 -11.63 5.35
C MET A 48 7.99 -11.09 4.41
N LEU A 49 9.04 -10.47 4.96
CA LEU A 49 10.16 -9.99 4.14
C LEU A 49 10.98 -11.15 3.57
N SER A 50 11.26 -12.20 4.36
CA SER A 50 11.94 -13.40 3.87
C SER A 50 11.13 -14.12 2.81
N ALA A 51 9.81 -14.24 2.99
CA ALA A 51 8.91 -14.86 2.02
C ALA A 51 8.83 -14.06 0.70
N TYR A 52 9.19 -12.77 0.69
CA TYR A 52 9.37 -12.00 -0.53
C TYR A 52 10.79 -12.14 -1.13
N PHE A 53 11.83 -11.89 -0.31
CA PHE A 53 13.21 -11.80 -0.80
C PHE A 53 13.86 -13.15 -1.08
N VAL A 54 13.53 -14.20 -0.34
CA VAL A 54 14.09 -15.54 -0.59
C VAL A 54 13.67 -16.06 -1.97
N PRO A 55 12.36 -16.06 -2.35
CA PRO A 55 11.97 -16.45 -3.71
C PRO A 55 12.61 -15.58 -4.80
N PHE A 56 12.75 -14.28 -4.56
CA PHE A 56 13.42 -13.38 -5.49
C PHE A 56 14.90 -13.75 -5.70
N ILE A 57 15.63 -14.03 -4.62
CA ILE A 57 17.03 -14.47 -4.67
C ILE A 57 17.14 -15.82 -5.38
N LEU A 58 16.28 -16.79 -5.05
CA LEU A 58 16.25 -18.10 -5.72
C LEU A 58 16.02 -17.96 -7.22
N LEU A 59 15.14 -17.04 -7.63
CA LEU A 59 14.90 -16.72 -9.04
C LEU A 59 16.16 -16.13 -9.69
N CYS A 60 16.83 -15.18 -9.04
CA CYS A 60 18.06 -14.56 -9.56
C CYS A 60 19.25 -15.53 -9.65
N LEU A 61 19.34 -16.50 -8.73
CA LEU A 61 20.37 -17.54 -8.73
C LEU A 61 20.11 -18.64 -9.75
N ASN A 62 19.00 -18.58 -10.49
CA ASN A 62 18.58 -19.60 -11.44
C ASN A 62 18.62 -21.03 -10.85
N VAL A 63 18.06 -21.23 -9.65
CA VAL A 63 18.09 -22.56 -9.00
C VAL A 63 17.28 -23.64 -9.74
N SER A 64 16.47 -23.25 -10.73
CA SER A 64 15.72 -24.14 -11.60
C SER A 64 15.41 -23.45 -12.92
N ASP A 65 15.53 -24.19 -14.03
CA ASP A 65 15.16 -23.73 -15.37
C ASP A 65 13.66 -23.92 -15.68
N SER A 66 12.88 -24.43 -14.71
CA SER A 66 11.46 -24.69 -14.88
C SER A 66 10.64 -23.41 -14.82
N LYS A 67 9.94 -23.09 -15.91
CA LYS A 67 9.00 -21.96 -15.98
C LYS A 67 7.90 -22.04 -14.93
N LEU A 68 7.48 -23.26 -14.57
CA LEU A 68 6.51 -23.48 -13.50
C LEU A 68 7.09 -23.05 -12.14
N VAL A 69 8.36 -23.35 -11.87
CA VAL A 69 9.03 -22.92 -10.63
C VAL A 69 9.10 -21.39 -10.58
N TRP A 70 9.50 -20.72 -11.67
CA TRP A 70 9.52 -19.24 -11.70
C TRP A 70 8.14 -18.62 -11.47
N PHE A 71 7.10 -19.22 -12.06
CA PHE A 71 5.72 -18.80 -11.83
C PHE A 71 5.33 -18.94 -10.36
N LEU A 72 5.59 -20.09 -9.73
CA LEU A 72 5.27 -20.33 -8.32
C LEU A 72 6.06 -19.40 -7.38
N LEU A 73 7.33 -19.11 -7.69
CA LEU A 73 8.11 -18.12 -6.96
C LEU A 73 7.49 -16.72 -7.08
N SER A 74 7.03 -16.34 -8.28
CA SER A 74 6.33 -15.07 -8.52
C SER A 74 5.00 -14.97 -7.76
N VAL A 75 4.24 -16.08 -7.68
CA VAL A 75 3.02 -16.19 -6.86
C VAL A 75 3.33 -15.95 -5.39
N LEU A 76 4.35 -16.63 -4.85
CA LEU A 76 4.75 -16.48 -3.46
C LEU A 76 5.24 -15.06 -3.15
N MET A 77 5.97 -14.44 -4.08
CA MET A 77 6.36 -13.04 -3.98
C MET A 77 5.15 -12.11 -3.96
N GLY A 78 4.14 -12.33 -4.82
CA GLY A 78 2.91 -11.54 -4.83
C GLY A 78 2.13 -11.62 -3.51
N LEU A 79 1.94 -12.84 -2.98
CA LEU A 79 1.32 -13.06 -1.68
C LEU A 79 2.10 -12.38 -0.55
N SER A 80 3.43 -12.49 -0.58
CA SER A 80 4.30 -11.88 0.41
C SER A 80 4.31 -10.36 0.31
N MET A 81 4.23 -9.80 -0.90
CA MET A 81 4.12 -8.37 -1.13
C MET A 81 2.82 -7.80 -0.53
N ALA A 82 1.68 -8.48 -0.73
CA ALA A 82 0.44 -8.14 -0.03
C ALA A 82 0.60 -8.24 1.50
N GLY A 83 1.27 -9.30 1.99
CA GLY A 83 1.56 -9.51 3.40
C GLY A 83 2.40 -8.39 4.02
N VAL A 84 3.50 -7.97 3.37
CA VAL A 84 4.31 -6.82 3.78
C VAL A 84 3.46 -5.55 3.77
N GLY A 85 2.61 -5.39 2.74
CA GLY A 85 1.67 -4.28 2.61
C GLY A 85 0.70 -4.14 3.79
N LEU A 86 0.02 -5.22 4.11
CA LEU A 86 -1.04 -5.24 5.13
C LEU A 86 -0.50 -5.29 6.56
N CYS A 87 0.69 -5.87 6.75
CA CYS A 87 1.20 -6.18 8.08
C CYS A 87 2.36 -5.29 8.48
N VAL A 88 3.34 -5.06 7.60
CA VAL A 88 4.58 -4.36 7.99
C VAL A 88 4.44 -2.87 7.72
N MET A 89 4.21 -2.50 6.45
CA MET A 89 4.17 -1.10 6.08
C MET A 89 2.93 -0.39 6.65
N HIS A 90 1.77 -1.06 6.73
CA HIS A 90 0.53 -0.46 7.24
C HIS A 90 0.73 0.06 8.67
N ASP A 91 1.14 -0.82 9.58
CA ASP A 91 1.31 -0.49 10.99
C ASP A 91 2.49 0.48 11.21
N ALA A 92 3.54 0.38 10.40
CA ALA A 92 4.65 1.33 10.44
C ALA A 92 4.21 2.74 9.99
N ASN A 93 3.41 2.84 8.93
CA ASN A 93 2.89 4.11 8.42
C ASN A 93 1.85 4.75 9.37
N HIS A 94 1.17 3.96 10.19
CA HIS A 94 0.37 4.42 11.33
C HIS A 94 1.22 4.82 12.56
N GLY A 95 2.49 4.41 12.60
CA GLY A 95 3.39 4.64 13.72
C GLY A 95 3.11 3.74 14.94
N SER A 96 2.32 2.68 14.76
CA SER A 96 1.95 1.73 15.81
C SER A 96 2.86 0.50 15.84
N TYR A 97 3.69 0.28 14.81
CA TYR A 97 4.56 -0.90 14.71
C TYR A 97 5.55 -1.01 15.89
N SER A 98 6.17 0.08 16.30
CA SER A 98 7.12 0.10 17.43
C SER A 98 7.06 1.41 18.22
N LYS A 99 7.52 1.40 19.48
CA LYS A 99 7.77 2.65 20.22
C LYS A 99 8.92 3.47 19.60
N ASN A 100 9.84 2.81 18.89
CA ASN A 100 10.96 3.47 18.23
C ASN A 100 10.51 4.13 16.91
N LYS A 101 10.47 5.46 16.89
CA LYS A 101 10.07 6.24 15.70
C LYS A 101 10.97 6.00 14.49
N THR A 102 12.27 5.79 14.69
CA THR A 102 13.22 5.47 13.62
C THR A 102 12.91 4.13 12.99
N LEU A 103 12.57 3.12 13.80
CA LEU A 103 12.21 1.81 13.27
C LEU A 103 10.92 1.87 12.45
N ASN A 104 9.91 2.60 12.92
CA ASN A 104 8.71 2.85 12.11
C ASN A 104 9.09 3.54 10.80
N ALA A 105 9.91 4.59 10.85
CA ALA A 105 10.31 5.33 9.66
C ALA A 105 11.01 4.42 8.62
N ILE A 106 11.92 3.55 9.06
CA ILE A 106 12.57 2.56 8.19
C ILE A 106 11.53 1.62 7.57
N LEU A 107 10.63 1.07 8.39
CA LEU A 107 9.63 0.10 7.91
C LEU A 107 8.56 0.73 7.01
N CYS A 108 8.27 2.03 7.13
CA CYS A 108 7.43 2.76 6.17
C CYS A 108 8.00 2.64 4.75
N PHE A 109 9.33 2.68 4.60
CA PHE A 109 10.00 2.57 3.29
C PHE A 109 9.91 1.18 2.66
N THR A 110 9.40 0.16 3.36
CA THR A 110 9.03 -1.11 2.70
C THR A 110 7.95 -0.89 1.64
N THR A 111 7.08 0.12 1.81
CA THR A 111 6.16 0.60 0.77
C THR A 111 6.92 0.99 -0.50
N ASN A 112 7.99 1.79 -0.35
CA ASN A 112 8.79 2.30 -1.46
C ASN A 112 9.59 1.18 -2.13
N LEU A 113 10.16 0.28 -1.33
CA LEU A 113 10.91 -0.90 -1.78
C LEU A 113 10.05 -1.83 -2.64
N LEU A 114 8.74 -1.85 -2.41
CA LEU A 114 7.77 -2.68 -3.15
C LEU A 114 6.98 -1.87 -4.17
N GLY A 115 7.53 -0.75 -4.63
CA GLY A 115 6.96 0.00 -5.75
C GLY A 115 5.80 0.93 -5.40
N GLY A 116 5.51 1.20 -4.13
CA GLY A 116 4.62 2.30 -3.72
C GLY A 116 5.37 3.56 -3.29
N HIS A 117 4.69 4.45 -2.57
CA HIS A 117 5.29 5.61 -1.91
C HIS A 117 4.61 5.90 -0.57
N SER A 118 5.38 5.77 0.51
CA SER A 118 4.87 5.87 1.89
C SER A 118 4.17 7.20 2.22
N ILE A 119 4.67 8.35 1.72
CA ILE A 119 4.00 9.64 1.97
C ILE A 119 2.65 9.72 1.27
N ASN A 120 2.55 9.25 0.03
CA ASN A 120 1.26 9.18 -0.67
C ASN A 120 0.27 8.31 0.09
N TRP A 121 0.73 7.14 0.56
CA TRP A 121 -0.08 6.22 1.34
C TRP A 121 -0.56 6.88 2.64
N ARG A 122 0.31 7.52 3.41
CA ARG A 122 -0.06 8.21 4.66
C ARG A 122 -1.03 9.37 4.44
N ILE A 123 -0.89 10.12 3.35
CA ILE A 123 -1.86 11.18 3.01
C ILE A 123 -3.20 10.56 2.61
N GLN A 124 -3.21 9.55 1.74
CA GLN A 124 -4.44 8.90 1.29
C GLN A 124 -5.16 8.24 2.46
N HIS A 125 -4.46 7.38 3.19
CA HIS A 125 -5.05 6.55 4.21
C HIS A 125 -5.23 7.31 5.52
N ASN A 126 -4.16 7.85 6.12
CA ASN A 126 -4.22 8.43 7.48
C ASN A 126 -4.87 9.81 7.50
N VAL A 127 -4.66 10.62 6.48
CA VAL A 127 -5.18 12.00 6.46
C VAL A 127 -6.56 12.05 5.81
N ILE A 128 -6.73 11.46 4.63
CA ILE A 128 -8.00 11.55 3.88
C ILE A 128 -8.99 10.48 4.36
N HIS A 129 -8.67 9.20 4.19
CA HIS A 129 -9.59 8.09 4.47
C HIS A 129 -9.98 8.04 5.94
N HIS A 130 -9.05 8.09 6.90
CA HIS A 130 -9.38 8.08 8.34
C HIS A 130 -10.13 9.33 8.83
N THR A 131 -10.08 10.44 8.09
CA THR A 131 -10.87 11.64 8.41
C THR A 131 -12.26 11.58 7.76
N TYR A 132 -12.36 11.13 6.52
CA TYR A 132 -13.57 11.21 5.68
C TYR A 132 -14.04 9.83 5.21
N THR A 133 -13.88 8.78 6.02
CA THR A 133 -14.11 7.38 5.64
C THR A 133 -15.45 7.19 4.94
N ASN A 134 -15.41 6.67 3.71
CA ASN A 134 -16.59 6.42 2.89
C ASN A 134 -17.50 7.65 2.64
N VAL A 135 -16.97 8.88 2.76
CA VAL A 135 -17.73 10.09 2.46
C VAL A 135 -17.57 10.46 0.98
N HIS A 136 -18.71 10.49 0.27
CA HIS A 136 -18.80 10.82 -1.15
C HIS A 136 -18.02 12.09 -1.51
N GLY A 137 -17.18 12.00 -2.53
CA GLY A 137 -16.39 13.13 -3.03
C GLY A 137 -15.23 13.59 -2.13
N HIS A 138 -15.03 12.97 -0.97
CA HIS A 138 -13.94 13.28 -0.04
C HIS A 138 -12.94 12.14 0.12
N ASP A 139 -13.42 10.90 0.20
CA ASP A 139 -12.58 9.72 0.29
C ASP A 139 -12.18 9.19 -1.11
N GLU A 140 -10.88 9.18 -1.36
CA GLU A 140 -10.32 8.71 -2.62
C GLU A 140 -10.41 7.19 -2.76
N ASP A 141 -10.56 6.44 -1.66
CA ASP A 141 -10.62 4.97 -1.66
C ASP A 141 -11.96 4.43 -2.22
N ILE A 142 -13.03 5.24 -2.18
CA ILE A 142 -14.32 4.93 -2.82
C ILE A 142 -14.53 5.66 -4.16
N THR A 143 -13.48 6.30 -4.69
CA THR A 143 -13.52 7.06 -5.96
C THR A 143 -12.70 6.34 -7.05
N PRO A 144 -13.12 5.15 -7.52
CA PRO A 144 -12.41 4.44 -8.58
C PRO A 144 -12.58 5.13 -9.94
N PRO A 145 -11.85 4.68 -10.99
CA PRO A 145 -12.18 5.03 -12.37
C PRO A 145 -13.66 4.75 -12.67
N GLY A 146 -14.31 5.63 -13.45
CA GLY A 146 -15.77 5.65 -13.61
C GLY A 146 -16.43 4.47 -14.33
N PHE A 147 -15.71 3.38 -14.56
CA PHE A 147 -16.25 2.06 -14.93
C PHE A 147 -16.45 1.13 -13.72
N MET A 148 -15.98 1.52 -12.53
CA MET A 148 -16.29 0.88 -11.25
C MET A 148 -17.14 1.82 -10.39
N ARG A 149 -17.95 1.24 -9.51
CA ARG A 149 -18.78 1.94 -8.54
C ARG A 149 -18.66 1.30 -7.17
N PHE A 150 -18.14 2.04 -6.19
CA PHE A 150 -17.91 1.55 -4.83
C PHE A 150 -18.87 2.13 -3.79
N GLU A 151 -19.74 3.06 -4.18
CA GLU A 151 -20.65 3.70 -3.24
C GLU A 151 -22.01 4.04 -3.87
N PRO A 152 -23.05 4.28 -3.04
CA PRO A 152 -24.40 4.56 -3.53
C PRO A 152 -24.55 5.89 -4.29
N HIS A 153 -23.81 6.94 -3.93
CA HIS A 153 -23.99 8.26 -4.51
C HIS A 153 -23.26 8.44 -5.86
N ALA A 154 -22.35 7.54 -6.21
CA ALA A 154 -21.72 7.53 -7.52
C ALA A 154 -22.71 7.12 -8.64
N GLU A 155 -22.57 7.76 -9.80
CA GLU A 155 -23.39 7.52 -11.00
C GLU A 155 -23.43 6.03 -11.35
N ARG A 156 -24.64 5.48 -11.56
CA ARG A 156 -24.81 4.08 -11.96
C ARG A 156 -24.84 3.95 -13.48
N LYS A 157 -23.84 3.27 -14.05
CA LYS A 157 -23.77 2.93 -15.47
C LYS A 157 -24.24 1.49 -15.72
N PRO A 158 -24.76 1.17 -16.92
CA PRO A 158 -25.21 -0.18 -17.25
C PRO A 158 -24.14 -1.27 -17.06
N ILE A 159 -22.86 -0.94 -17.31
CA ILE A 159 -21.73 -1.87 -17.13
C ILE A 159 -21.61 -2.38 -15.70
N HIS A 160 -22.02 -1.60 -14.69
CA HIS A 160 -21.89 -1.97 -13.27
C HIS A 160 -22.68 -3.25 -12.92
N ARG A 161 -23.67 -3.66 -13.73
CA ARG A 161 -24.35 -4.95 -13.55
C ARG A 161 -23.41 -6.16 -13.70
N PHE A 162 -22.28 -5.98 -14.38
CA PHE A 162 -21.25 -7.00 -14.58
C PHE A 162 -20.01 -6.75 -13.72
N GLN A 163 -20.03 -5.77 -12.79
CA GLN A 163 -18.86 -5.42 -11.99
C GLN A 163 -18.33 -6.58 -11.16
N PHE A 164 -19.20 -7.50 -10.73
CA PHE A 164 -18.80 -8.73 -10.04
C PHE A 164 -17.89 -9.65 -10.88
N LEU A 165 -17.85 -9.48 -12.21
CA LEU A 165 -16.95 -10.21 -13.11
C LEU A 165 -15.63 -9.46 -13.32
N TYR A 166 -15.69 -8.18 -13.72
CA TYR A 166 -14.49 -7.44 -14.11
C TYR A 166 -13.76 -6.74 -12.97
N ALA A 167 -14.38 -6.56 -11.79
CA ALA A 167 -13.72 -5.91 -10.65
C ALA A 167 -12.45 -6.66 -10.22
N TRP A 168 -12.49 -8.00 -10.20
CA TRP A 168 -11.34 -8.84 -9.87
C TRP A 168 -10.11 -8.53 -10.73
N PHE A 169 -10.32 -8.33 -12.03
CA PHE A 169 -9.24 -7.98 -12.95
C PHE A 169 -8.58 -6.65 -12.59
N PHE A 170 -9.37 -5.61 -12.27
CA PHE A 170 -8.84 -4.29 -11.94
C PHE A 170 -8.27 -4.19 -10.52
N TYR A 171 -8.72 -5.03 -9.59
CA TYR A 171 -8.17 -5.08 -8.23
C TYR A 171 -6.72 -5.54 -8.27
N GLY A 172 -6.42 -6.61 -9.02
CA GLY A 172 -5.03 -7.05 -9.24
C GLY A 172 -4.13 -5.99 -9.90
N MET A 173 -4.69 -5.00 -10.60
CA MET A 173 -3.90 -3.91 -11.17
C MET A 173 -3.48 -2.83 -10.16
N MET A 174 -3.97 -2.86 -8.91
CA MET A 174 -3.77 -1.77 -7.96
C MET A 174 -2.30 -1.48 -7.66
N THR A 175 -1.52 -2.52 -7.34
CA THR A 175 -0.09 -2.35 -7.02
C THR A 175 0.75 -2.04 -8.27
N LEU A 176 0.35 -2.53 -9.44
CA LEU A 176 0.96 -2.18 -10.73
C LEU A 176 0.78 -0.68 -11.03
N MET A 177 -0.39 -0.12 -10.69
CA MET A 177 -0.62 1.31 -10.84
C MET A 177 0.24 2.11 -9.85
N TRP A 178 0.52 1.60 -8.65
CA TRP A 178 1.43 2.26 -7.69
C TRP A 178 2.86 2.29 -8.22
N SER A 179 3.36 1.17 -8.74
CA SER A 179 4.73 1.06 -9.29
C SER A 179 4.96 1.95 -10.51
N THR A 180 3.91 2.29 -11.25
CA THR A 180 4.02 3.06 -12.50
C THR A 180 3.54 4.51 -12.39
N THR A 181 2.23 4.74 -12.25
CA THR A 181 1.62 6.06 -12.55
C THR A 181 0.90 6.71 -11.36
N LYS A 182 0.33 5.92 -10.45
CA LYS A 182 -0.53 6.42 -9.37
C LYS A 182 0.24 7.36 -8.45
N ASP A 183 1.47 7.00 -8.09
CA ASP A 183 2.27 7.79 -7.15
C ASP A 183 2.58 9.20 -7.67
N PHE A 184 2.93 9.33 -8.96
CA PHE A 184 3.17 10.63 -9.60
C PHE A 184 1.91 11.48 -9.68
N LYS A 185 0.77 10.85 -10.00
CA LYS A 185 -0.54 11.55 -10.04
C LYS A 185 -0.97 12.00 -8.64
N GLN A 186 -0.76 11.15 -7.62
CA GLN A 186 -1.09 11.43 -6.23
C GLN A 186 -0.26 12.56 -5.66
N ILE A 187 1.07 12.50 -5.78
CA ILE A 187 1.94 13.52 -5.19
C ILE A 187 1.68 14.91 -5.79
N LYS A 188 1.41 14.98 -7.11
CA LYS A 188 1.01 16.22 -7.78
C LYS A 188 -0.32 16.75 -7.23
N ARG A 189 -1.34 15.89 -7.11
CA ARG A 189 -2.65 16.26 -6.56
C ARG A 189 -2.53 16.72 -5.10
N TYR A 190 -1.75 16.03 -4.27
CA TYR A 190 -1.56 16.36 -2.87
C TYR A 190 -0.78 17.66 -2.68
N HIS A 191 0.19 17.95 -3.55
CA HIS A 191 0.85 19.24 -3.59
C HIS A 191 -0.13 20.38 -3.92
N GLN A 192 -0.96 20.22 -4.96
CA GLN A 192 -1.97 21.20 -5.34
C GLN A 192 -3.01 21.45 -4.25
N ARG A 193 -3.32 20.42 -3.45
CA ARG A 193 -4.22 20.50 -2.28
C ARG A 193 -3.53 21.00 -1.00
N GLY A 194 -2.23 21.29 -1.02
CA GLY A 194 -1.46 21.76 0.13
C GLY A 194 -1.21 20.70 1.22
N LEU A 195 -1.47 19.43 0.96
CA LEU A 195 -1.43 18.35 1.96
C LEU A 195 0.00 17.97 2.39
N LEU A 196 1.01 18.29 1.58
CA LEU A 196 2.42 18.01 1.91
C LEU A 196 2.92 18.80 3.12
N LYS A 197 2.31 19.96 3.41
CA LYS A 197 2.66 20.78 4.58
C LYS A 197 2.41 20.03 5.89
N GLY A 198 1.29 19.30 5.98
CA GLY A 198 0.96 18.46 7.14
C GLY A 198 1.91 17.28 7.33
N MET A 199 2.66 16.92 6.29
CA MET A 199 3.67 15.85 6.31
C MET A 199 5.09 16.38 6.55
N ASN A 200 5.25 17.69 6.75
CA ASN A 200 6.54 18.36 6.90
C ASN A 200 7.53 18.03 5.75
N THR A 201 7.05 18.09 4.50
CA THR A 201 7.86 17.82 3.32
C THR A 201 7.51 18.73 2.14
N THR A 202 8.29 18.66 1.06
CA THR A 202 8.14 19.47 -0.15
C THR A 202 7.91 18.59 -1.38
N TYR A 203 7.24 19.14 -2.39
CA TYR A 203 6.95 18.43 -3.64
C TYR A 203 8.23 17.94 -4.34
N GLN A 204 9.26 18.78 -4.43
CA GLN A 204 10.53 18.44 -5.09
C GLN A 204 11.25 17.29 -4.39
N LYS A 205 11.27 17.31 -3.05
CA LYS A 205 11.85 16.23 -2.25
C LYS A 205 11.13 14.90 -2.50
N GLU A 206 9.80 14.89 -2.41
CA GLU A 206 9.04 13.65 -2.59
C GLU A 206 9.07 13.13 -4.03
N ILE A 207 9.06 14.00 -5.04
CA ILE A 207 9.30 13.59 -6.43
C ILE A 207 10.68 12.93 -6.58
N GLY A 208 11.73 13.51 -6.00
CA GLY A 208 13.06 12.91 -6.00
C GLY A 208 13.08 11.52 -5.34
N ILE A 209 12.39 11.36 -4.21
CA ILE A 209 12.25 10.08 -3.52
C ILE A 209 11.46 9.08 -4.37
N ILE A 210 10.36 9.49 -5.00
CA ILE A 210 9.57 8.61 -5.89
C ILE A 210 10.43 8.13 -7.05
N VAL A 211 11.12 9.03 -7.75
CA VAL A 211 11.97 8.69 -8.90
C VAL A 211 13.07 7.73 -8.48
N LEU A 212 13.80 8.04 -7.40
CA LEU A 212 14.85 7.15 -6.88
C LEU A 212 14.28 5.79 -6.48
N SER A 213 13.14 5.77 -5.77
CA SER A 213 12.49 4.52 -5.36
C SER A 213 12.04 3.69 -6.56
N LYS A 214 11.53 4.32 -7.64
CA LYS A 214 11.16 3.60 -8.87
C LYS A 214 12.38 3.05 -9.59
N ILE A 215 13.47 3.81 -9.69
CA ILE A 215 14.74 3.33 -10.29
C ILE A 215 15.25 2.12 -9.53
N LEU A 216 15.31 2.19 -8.19
CA LEU A 216 15.75 1.07 -7.36
C LEU A 216 14.81 -0.14 -7.47
N TYR A 217 13.49 0.10 -7.43
CA TYR A 217 12.48 -0.95 -7.56
C TYR A 217 12.56 -1.67 -8.91
N PHE A 218 12.53 -0.93 -10.02
CA PHE A 218 12.62 -1.52 -11.35
C PHE A 218 14.00 -2.14 -11.59
N GLY A 219 15.08 -1.51 -11.14
CA GLY A 219 16.43 -2.08 -11.19
C GLY A 219 16.50 -3.46 -10.52
N MET A 220 15.93 -3.59 -9.31
CA MET A 220 15.78 -4.87 -8.62
C MET A 220 14.90 -5.83 -9.44
N MET A 221 13.71 -5.42 -9.87
CA MET A 221 12.79 -6.29 -10.60
C MET A 221 13.36 -6.80 -11.94
N PHE A 222 14.28 -6.09 -12.57
CA PHE A 222 14.96 -6.51 -13.80
C PHE A 222 16.14 -7.46 -13.56
N LEU A 223 16.62 -7.66 -12.32
CA LEU A 223 17.75 -8.56 -12.05
C LEU A 223 17.54 -9.98 -12.61
N PRO A 224 16.38 -10.66 -12.43
CA PRO A 224 16.15 -11.97 -13.03
C PRO A 224 16.28 -12.00 -14.55
N TYR A 225 15.88 -10.92 -15.24
CA TYR A 225 16.00 -10.83 -16.70
C TYR A 225 17.46 -10.79 -17.16
N PHE A 226 18.34 -10.12 -16.40
CA PHE A 226 19.76 -10.02 -16.75
C PHE A 226 20.60 -11.19 -16.24
N LEU A 227 20.21 -11.82 -15.13
CA LEU A 227 21.00 -12.86 -14.46
C LEU A 227 20.65 -14.29 -14.90
N VAL A 228 19.44 -14.52 -15.43
CA VAL A 228 18.98 -15.86 -15.84
C VAL A 228 19.05 -15.98 -17.37
N PRO A 229 20.02 -16.74 -17.95
CA PRO A 229 20.29 -16.74 -19.39
C PRO A 229 19.09 -17.05 -20.30
N GLN A 230 18.19 -17.92 -19.83
CA GLN A 230 17.01 -18.40 -20.55
C GLN A 230 15.74 -17.56 -20.26
N MET A 231 15.85 -16.52 -19.43
CA MET A 231 14.74 -15.64 -19.10
C MET A 231 14.46 -14.69 -20.26
N THR A 232 13.47 -15.05 -21.08
CA THR A 232 12.97 -14.13 -22.10
C THR A 232 12.25 -12.94 -21.45
N PHE A 233 12.17 -11.82 -22.16
CA PHE A 233 11.40 -10.65 -21.71
C PHE A 233 9.94 -11.01 -21.40
N LEU A 234 9.33 -11.91 -22.18
CA LEU A 234 7.95 -12.36 -21.94
C LEU A 234 7.81 -13.12 -20.61
N ASN A 235 8.74 -14.03 -20.29
CA ASN A 235 8.71 -14.77 -19.03
C ASN A 235 8.88 -13.81 -17.83
N TRP A 236 9.82 -12.87 -17.94
CA TRP A 236 10.01 -11.81 -16.95
C TRP A 236 8.75 -10.97 -16.76
N LEU A 237 8.15 -10.51 -17.86
CA LEU A 237 6.94 -9.68 -17.84
C LEU A 237 5.78 -10.42 -17.18
N VAL A 238 5.59 -11.71 -17.51
CA VAL A 238 4.56 -12.54 -16.86
C VAL A 238 4.82 -12.64 -15.35
N GLY A 239 6.04 -12.91 -14.90
CA GLY A 239 6.37 -12.95 -13.47
C GLY A 239 6.08 -11.62 -12.77
N TYR A 240 6.51 -10.50 -13.37
CA TYR A 240 6.26 -9.15 -12.86
C TYR A 240 4.76 -8.85 -12.73
N LEU A 241 3.97 -9.19 -13.76
CA LEU A 241 2.52 -9.01 -13.75
C LEU A 241 1.84 -9.92 -12.72
N VAL A 242 2.30 -11.16 -12.54
CA VAL A 242 1.76 -12.09 -11.54
C VAL A 242 1.98 -11.58 -10.12
N ILE A 243 3.19 -11.08 -9.81
CA ILE A 243 3.50 -10.49 -8.49
C ILE A 243 2.51 -9.37 -8.18
N HIS A 244 2.34 -8.44 -9.12
CA HIS A 244 1.45 -7.31 -8.93
C HIS A 244 -0.03 -7.70 -8.89
N TYR A 245 -0.46 -8.61 -9.76
CA TYR A 245 -1.84 -9.07 -9.84
C TYR A 245 -2.31 -9.75 -8.56
N ILE A 246 -1.43 -10.52 -7.91
CA ILE A 246 -1.74 -11.18 -6.64
C ILE A 246 -1.66 -10.20 -5.47
N ALA A 247 -0.77 -9.21 -5.54
CA ALA A 247 -0.59 -8.25 -4.47
C ALA A 247 -1.67 -7.15 -4.43
N GLY A 248 -2.32 -6.89 -5.58
CA GLY A 248 -3.40 -5.90 -5.72
C GLY A 248 -4.75 -6.45 -5.32
#